data_AF-A0A1C3J553-F1
#
_entry.id   AF-A0A1C3J553-F1
#
_cell.length_a   1.000
_cell.length_b   1.000
_cell.length_c   1.000
_cell.angle_alpha   90.00
_cell.angle_beta   90.00
_cell.angle_gamma   90.00
#
_symmetry.space_group_name_H-M   'P 1'
#
loop_
_entity.id
_entity.type
_entity.pdbx_description
1 polymer ?
#
loop_
_entity_poly.entity_id
_entity_poly.type
_entity_poly.pdbx_seq_one_letter_code
_entity_poly.pdbx_strand_id
1 'polypeptide(L)'
;MKVIYTESGSQALENYQLLRKRELEEFLRKRKYVFGDDFVEITATDIKNAEKEITYVKPNRRTSLPMTATLLKVYMFVGLIMVVVGVFYEQIMELIYGGATQQMLFIFGGIALSLVSGLAHYYIQKRDERRAMQKALEIKAKKFEISED
;
A
#
# COMPACT_ATOMS: atom_id res chain seq x y z
N MET A 1 -14.52 14.62 38.76
CA MET A 1 -14.87 13.30 38.21
C MET A 1 -13.72 12.34 38.53
N LYS A 2 -13.96 11.26 39.29
CA LYS A 2 -12.93 10.24 39.57
C LYS A 2 -13.01 9.17 38.50
N VAL A 3 -11.93 8.97 37.75
CA VAL A 3 -11.81 7.86 36.79
C VAL A 3 -11.35 6.65 37.57
N ILE A 4 -12.21 5.63 37.67
CA ILE A 4 -11.88 4.33 38.29
C ILE A 4 -11.68 3.36 37.14
N TYR A 5 -10.46 2.85 37.00
CA TYR A 5 -10.14 1.83 36.02
C TYR A 5 -10.54 0.46 36.57
N THR A 6 -11.13 -0.38 35.72
CA THR A 6 -11.23 -1.82 36.01
C THR A 6 -9.82 -2.42 36.00
N GLU A 7 -9.62 -3.57 36.64
CA GLU A 7 -8.34 -4.28 36.65
C GLU A 7 -7.81 -4.52 35.21
N SER A 8 -8.70 -4.94 34.32
CA SER A 8 -8.44 -5.06 32.88
C SER A 8 -8.09 -3.73 32.19
N GLY A 9 -8.67 -2.63 32.64
CA GLY A 9 -8.40 -1.28 32.13
C GLY A 9 -7.02 -0.76 32.56
N SER A 10 -6.62 -1.05 33.79
CA SER A 10 -5.27 -0.74 34.31
C SER A 10 -4.20 -1.50 33.53
N GLN A 11 -4.40 -2.80 33.30
CA GLN A 11 -3.47 -3.63 32.53
C GLN A 11 -3.38 -3.19 31.05
N ALA A 12 -4.51 -2.84 30.43
CA ALA A 12 -4.52 -2.30 29.07
C ALA A 12 -3.80 -0.94 28.97
N LEU A 13 -3.92 -0.09 29.99
CA LEU A 13 -3.23 1.21 30.05
C LEU A 13 -1.72 1.02 30.21
N GLU A 14 -1.29 0.10 31.06
CA GLU A 14 0.12 -0.24 31.25
C GLU A 14 0.74 -0.77 29.95
N ASN A 15 0.04 -1.70 29.29
CA ASN A 15 0.45 -2.22 27.98
C ASN A 15 0.55 -1.11 26.92
N TYR A 16 -0.41 -0.17 26.91
CA TYR A 16 -0.39 0.97 26.00
C TYR A 16 0.83 1.88 26.27
N GLN A 17 1.11 2.20 27.53
CA GLN A 17 2.26 3.03 27.90
C GLN A 17 3.58 2.35 27.55
N LEU A 18 3.69 1.05 27.81
CA LEU A 18 4.89 0.26 27.52
C LEU A 18 5.16 0.16 26.01
N LEU A 19 4.11 -0.03 25.20
CA LEU A 19 4.23 -0.04 23.75
C LEU A 19 4.67 1.33 23.20
N ARG A 20 4.10 2.42 23.71
CA ARG A 20 4.50 3.78 23.35
C ARG A 20 5.95 4.11 23.73
N LYS A 21 6.39 3.64 24.89
CA LYS A 21 7.78 3.79 25.33
C LYS A 21 8.74 3.10 24.36
N ARG A 22 8.46 1.85 23.97
CA ARG A 22 9.28 1.10 23.01
C ARG A 22 9.33 1.77 21.62
N GLU A 23 8.19 2.26 21.12
CA GLU A 23 8.14 2.98 19.84
C GLU A 23 9.03 4.24 19.86
N LEU A 24 9.00 4.98 20.97
CA LEU A 24 9.81 6.18 21.17
C LEU A 24 11.31 5.84 21.26
N GLU A 25 11.67 4.81 22.03
CA GLU A 25 13.05 4.34 22.15
C GLU A 25 13.61 3.88 20.80
N GLU A 26 12.84 3.13 20.01
CA GLU A 26 13.28 2.66 18.70
C GLU A 26 13.48 3.83 17.71
N PHE A 27 12.55 4.80 17.72
CA PHE A 27 12.65 6.01 16.91
C PHE A 27 13.91 6.82 17.25
N LEU A 28 14.14 7.06 18.54
CA LEU A 28 15.29 7.82 19.02
C LEU A 28 16.61 7.08 18.80
N ARG A 29 16.64 5.76 18.99
CA ARG A 29 17.80 4.93 18.67
C ARG A 29 18.17 5.07 17.20
N LYS A 30 17.22 4.94 16.26
CA LYS A 30 17.51 5.08 14.82
C LYS A 30 18.07 6.46 14.45
N ARG A 31 17.69 7.51 15.18
CA ARG A 31 18.11 8.90 14.89
C ARG A 31 19.46 9.26 15.51
N LYS A 32 19.70 8.83 16.75
CA LYS A 32 20.84 9.28 17.56
C LYS A 32 21.98 8.26 17.63
N TYR A 33 21.72 7.00 17.27
CA TYR A 33 22.75 5.96 17.30
C TYR A 33 23.84 6.22 16.27
N VAL A 34 25.08 6.34 16.75
CA VAL A 34 26.30 6.38 15.94
C VAL A 34 27.06 5.08 16.18
N PHE A 35 27.65 4.52 15.12
CA PHE A 35 28.42 3.28 15.22
C PHE A 35 29.61 3.48 16.18
N GLY A 36 29.62 2.76 17.29
CA GLY A 36 30.65 2.85 18.33
C GLY A 36 30.17 3.39 19.70
N ASP A 37 28.91 3.80 19.81
CA ASP A 37 28.33 4.20 21.10
C ASP A 37 27.78 3.00 21.89
N ASP A 38 28.22 2.85 23.14
CA ASP A 38 27.72 1.82 24.07
C ASP A 38 26.38 2.18 24.71
N PHE A 39 26.02 3.47 24.75
CA PHE A 39 24.77 3.97 25.33
C PHE A 39 24.24 5.19 24.58
N VAL A 40 22.92 5.25 24.39
CA VAL A 40 22.22 6.39 23.79
C VAL A 40 21.45 7.11 24.88
N GLU A 41 21.92 8.29 25.28
CA GLU A 41 21.21 9.12 26.25
C GLU A 41 19.96 9.75 25.62
N ILE A 42 18.80 9.61 26.27
CA ILE A 42 17.53 10.20 25.82
C ILE A 42 17.16 11.36 26.75
N THR A 43 17.13 12.59 26.22
CA THR A 43 16.77 13.78 26.99
C THR A 43 15.28 14.13 26.82
N ALA A 44 14.68 14.83 27.79
CA ALA A 44 13.29 15.30 27.70
C ALA A 44 12.99 16.15 26.45
N THR A 45 13.99 16.89 25.95
CA THR A 45 13.91 17.67 24.70
C THR A 45 13.78 16.75 23.48
N ASP A 46 14.50 15.62 23.47
CA ASP A 46 14.45 14.63 22.40
C ASP A 46 13.07 13.99 22.31
N ILE A 47 12.45 13.70 23.46
CA ILE A 47 11.09 13.16 23.55
C ILE A 47 10.07 14.13 22.94
N LYS A 48 10.14 15.42 23.29
CA LYS A 48 9.23 16.45 22.74
C LYS A 48 9.39 16.65 21.23
N ASN A 49 10.62 16.56 20.72
CA ASN A 49 10.89 16.65 19.30
C ASN A 49 10.40 15.40 18.56
N ALA A 50 10.61 14.22 19.13
CA ALA A 50 10.11 12.96 18.62
C ALA A 50 8.57 12.90 18.63
N GLU A 51 7.89 13.41 19.65
CA GLU A 51 6.42 13.44 19.70
C GLU A 51 5.82 14.24 18.54
N LYS A 52 6.41 15.42 18.24
CA LYS A 52 6.02 16.22 17.08
C LYS A 52 6.25 15.43 15.80
N GLU A 53 7.45 14.91 15.60
CA GLU A 53 7.81 14.18 14.38
C GLU A 53 7.01 12.87 14.20
N ILE A 54 6.81 12.05 15.23
CA ILE A 54 6.00 10.82 15.18
C ILE A 54 4.55 11.14 14.80
N THR A 55 4.02 12.28 15.26
CA THR A 55 2.68 12.75 14.90
C THR A 55 2.60 13.14 13.41
N TYR A 56 3.64 13.77 12.86
CA TYR A 56 3.73 14.12 11.43
C TYR A 56 4.11 12.94 10.53
N VAL A 57 4.87 11.97 11.04
CA VAL A 57 5.41 10.82 10.32
C VAL A 57 4.48 9.60 10.39
N LYS A 58 3.29 9.69 11.00
CA LYS A 58 2.20 8.77 10.66
C LYS A 58 1.97 8.93 9.16
N PRO A 59 2.52 8.03 8.30
CA PRO A 59 2.34 8.19 6.89
C PRO A 59 0.86 7.95 6.70
N ASN A 60 0.19 8.88 6.04
CA ASN A 60 -1.08 8.60 5.43
C ASN A 60 -0.88 7.31 4.64
N ARG A 61 -1.30 6.18 5.23
CA ARG A 61 -1.11 4.81 4.73
C ARG A 61 -2.05 4.57 3.56
N ARG A 62 -2.34 5.62 2.79
CA ARG A 62 -2.88 5.56 1.44
C ARG A 62 -1.75 5.04 0.57
N THR A 63 -1.62 3.72 0.58
CA THR A 63 -1.41 2.92 -0.63
C THR A 63 -1.49 3.81 -1.86
N SER A 64 -0.36 4.15 -2.48
CA SER A 64 -0.30 4.94 -3.73
C SER A 64 -0.85 4.17 -4.95
N LEU A 65 -1.63 3.12 -4.70
CA LEU A 65 -2.24 2.23 -5.68
C LEU A 65 -3.53 2.76 -6.35
N PRO A 66 -4.29 3.76 -5.85
CA PRO A 66 -5.54 4.11 -6.53
C PRO A 66 -5.29 4.73 -7.90
N MET A 67 -4.20 5.49 -8.06
CA MET A 67 -3.90 6.14 -9.34
C MET A 67 -3.44 5.15 -10.41
N THR A 68 -2.57 4.19 -10.05
CA THR A 68 -2.10 3.15 -10.98
C THR A 68 -3.19 2.15 -11.34
N ALA A 69 -4.03 1.75 -10.38
CA ALA A 69 -5.17 0.88 -10.65
C ALA A 69 -6.22 1.56 -11.55
N THR A 70 -6.43 2.87 -11.38
CA THR A 70 -7.32 3.65 -12.25
C THR A 70 -6.75 3.75 -13.65
N LEU A 71 -5.45 4.06 -13.81
CA LEU A 71 -4.79 4.06 -15.12
C LEU A 71 -4.95 2.72 -15.83
N LEU A 72 -4.71 1.59 -15.14
CA LEU A 72 -4.87 0.25 -15.75
C LEU A 72 -6.28 0.01 -16.28
N LYS A 73 -7.31 0.43 -15.54
CA LYS A 73 -8.71 0.33 -15.99
C LYS A 73 -8.96 1.19 -17.23
N VAL A 74 -8.42 2.42 -17.27
CA VAL A 74 -8.51 3.28 -18.45
C VAL A 74 -7.84 2.63 -19.65
N TYR A 75 -6.62 2.11 -19.50
CA TYR A 75 -5.91 1.41 -20.59
C TYR A 75 -6.64 0.17 -21.08
N MET A 76 -7.25 -0.61 -20.17
CA MET A 76 -8.09 -1.75 -20.54
C MET A 76 -9.30 -1.31 -21.37
N PHE A 77 -9.97 -0.22 -20.97
CA PHE A 77 -11.12 0.31 -21.70
C PHE A 77 -10.74 0.87 -23.08
N VAL A 78 -9.62 1.60 -23.15
CA VAL A 78 -9.07 2.11 -24.41
C VAL A 78 -8.67 0.96 -25.35
N GLY A 79 -8.04 -0.10 -24.82
CA GLY A 79 -7.70 -1.30 -25.58
C GLY A 79 -8.94 -2.00 -26.15
N LEU A 80 -10.01 -2.11 -25.35
CA LEU A 80 -11.29 -2.66 -25.82
C LEU A 80 -11.87 -1.82 -26.97
N ILE A 81 -11.86 -0.49 -26.83
CA ILE A 81 -12.32 0.42 -27.88
C ILE A 81 -11.49 0.24 -29.15
N MET A 82 -10.16 0.13 -29.03
CA MET A 82 -9.29 -0.12 -30.19
C MET A 82 -9.61 -1.44 -30.90
N VAL A 83 -9.93 -2.51 -30.16
CA VAL A 83 -10.34 -3.78 -30.76
C VAL A 83 -11.66 -3.62 -31.49
N VAL A 84 -12.66 -2.97 -30.89
CA VAL A 84 -13.95 -2.71 -31.54
C VAL A 84 -13.76 -1.89 -32.83
N VAL A 85 -13.01 -0.79 -32.75
CA VAL A 85 -12.70 0.05 -33.93
C VAL A 85 -11.92 -0.73 -34.99
N GLY A 86 -11.00 -1.61 -34.60
CA GLY A 86 -10.24 -2.48 -35.51
C GLY A 86 -11.10 -3.54 -36.19
N VAL A 87 -12.04 -4.16 -35.48
CA VAL A 87 -12.96 -5.17 -36.04
C VAL A 87 -13.90 -4.53 -37.06
N PHE A 88 -14.42 -3.35 -36.76
CA PHE A 88 -15.29 -2.60 -37.67
C PHE A 88 -14.51 -1.68 -38.63
N TYR A 89 -13.19 -1.82 -38.70
CA TYR A 89 -12.33 -0.93 -39.47
C TYR A 89 -12.61 -1.01 -40.96
N GLU A 90 -12.88 -2.20 -41.53
CA GLU A 90 -13.25 -2.32 -42.95
C GLU A 90 -14.52 -1.51 -43.25
N GLN A 91 -15.55 -1.57 -42.39
CA GLN A 91 -16.80 -0.82 -42.58
C GLN A 91 -16.61 0.71 -42.40
N ILE A 92 -15.65 1.12 -41.57
CA ILE A 92 -15.31 2.54 -41.34
C ILE A 92 -14.39 3.08 -42.46
N MET A 93 -13.43 2.28 -42.94
CA MET A 93 -12.51 2.68 -44.01
C MET A 93 -13.06 2.50 -45.42
N GLU A 94 -14.00 1.57 -45.63
CA GLU A 94 -14.78 1.51 -46.87
C GLU A 94 -15.69 2.75 -47.01
N LEU A 95 -16.10 3.35 -45.88
CA LEU A 95 -16.79 4.65 -45.82
C LEU A 95 -15.84 5.84 -46.02
N ILE A 96 -14.53 5.71 -45.71
CA ILE A 96 -13.59 6.84 -45.64
C ILE A 96 -12.48 6.76 -46.71
N TYR A 97 -11.59 5.75 -46.71
CA TYR A 97 -10.55 5.55 -47.73
C TYR A 97 -10.05 4.08 -47.70
N GLY A 98 -10.20 3.34 -48.80
CA GLY A 98 -9.93 1.90 -48.88
C GLY A 98 -8.45 1.50 -48.71
N GLY A 99 -8.02 1.19 -47.47
CA GLY A 99 -6.68 0.66 -47.18
C GLY A 99 -6.59 -0.20 -45.91
N ALA A 100 -6.14 -1.44 -46.05
CA ALA A 100 -6.21 -2.52 -45.04
C ALA A 100 -5.05 -2.60 -44.02
N THR A 101 -3.97 -1.84 -44.18
CA THR A 101 -2.72 -2.07 -43.42
C THR A 101 -2.78 -1.59 -41.96
N GLN A 102 -3.57 -0.54 -41.65
CA GLN A 102 -3.67 -0.02 -40.28
C GLN A 102 -4.60 -0.84 -39.38
N GLN A 103 -5.49 -1.66 -39.97
CA GLN A 103 -6.43 -2.51 -39.25
C GLN A 103 -5.73 -3.53 -38.35
N MET A 104 -4.74 -4.24 -38.90
CA MET A 104 -3.98 -5.22 -38.13
C MET A 104 -3.27 -4.58 -36.94
N LEU A 105 -2.77 -3.34 -37.09
CA LEU A 105 -2.03 -2.65 -36.04
C LEU A 105 -2.94 -2.30 -34.84
N PHE A 106 -4.19 -1.90 -35.09
CA PHE A 106 -5.17 -1.65 -34.03
C PHE A 106 -5.66 -2.94 -33.35
N ILE A 107 -5.90 -4.01 -34.12
CA ILE A 107 -6.35 -5.29 -33.57
C ILE A 107 -5.25 -5.92 -32.71
N PHE A 108 -4.04 -6.10 -33.26
CA PHE A 108 -2.93 -6.70 -32.52
C PHE A 108 -2.46 -5.79 -31.38
N GLY A 109 -2.42 -4.48 -31.60
CA GLY A 109 -2.11 -3.49 -30.57
C GLY A 109 -3.10 -3.55 -29.40
N GLY A 110 -4.40 -3.56 -29.69
CA GLY A 110 -5.46 -3.63 -28.67
C GLY A 110 -5.45 -4.93 -27.87
N ILE A 111 -5.21 -6.07 -28.53
CA ILE A 111 -5.08 -7.38 -27.88
C ILE A 111 -3.85 -7.40 -26.96
N ALA A 112 -2.69 -6.95 -27.45
CA ALA A 112 -1.46 -6.90 -26.66
C ALA A 112 -1.62 -6.01 -25.42
N LEU A 113 -2.21 -4.81 -25.59
CA LEU A 113 -2.44 -3.87 -24.49
C LEU A 113 -3.39 -4.43 -23.43
N SER A 114 -4.45 -5.11 -23.87
CA SER A 114 -5.42 -5.75 -22.97
C SER A 114 -4.80 -6.91 -22.18
N LEU A 115 -4.01 -7.76 -22.83
CA LEU A 115 -3.30 -8.86 -22.18
C LEU A 115 -2.27 -8.37 -21.16
N VAL A 116 -1.45 -7.39 -21.54
CA VAL A 116 -0.41 -6.83 -20.65
C VAL A 116 -1.07 -6.14 -19.44
N SER A 117 -2.14 -5.37 -19.66
CA SER A 117 -2.86 -4.71 -18.56
C SER A 117 -3.53 -5.71 -17.62
N GLY A 118 -4.17 -6.75 -18.16
CA GLY A 118 -4.79 -7.82 -17.35
C GLY A 118 -3.78 -8.58 -16.51
N LEU A 119 -2.63 -8.96 -17.10
CA LEU A 119 -1.56 -9.65 -16.37
C LEU A 119 -0.96 -8.76 -15.28
N ALA A 120 -0.69 -7.49 -15.58
CA ALA A 120 -0.19 -6.54 -14.59
C ALA A 120 -1.18 -6.37 -13.42
N HIS A 121 -2.47 -6.29 -13.71
CA HIS A 121 -3.50 -6.19 -12.67
C HIS A 121 -3.51 -7.43 -11.76
N TYR A 122 -3.50 -8.62 -12.36
CA TYR A 122 -3.49 -9.89 -11.64
C TYR A 122 -2.25 -10.03 -10.74
N TYR A 123 -1.07 -9.67 -11.24
CA TYR A 123 0.17 -9.71 -10.44
C TYR A 123 0.14 -8.75 -9.25
N ILE A 124 -0.39 -7.55 -9.43
CA ILE A 124 -0.52 -6.56 -8.34
C ILE A 124 -1.51 -7.08 -7.28
N GLN A 125 -2.66 -7.59 -7.70
CA GLN A 125 -3.67 -8.13 -6.79
C GLN A 125 -3.11 -9.28 -5.94
N LYS A 126 -2.41 -10.24 -6.58
CA LYS A 126 -1.80 -11.37 -5.87
C LYS A 126 -0.71 -10.93 -4.90
N ARG A 127 0.02 -9.86 -5.21
CA ARG A 127 1.03 -9.28 -4.30
C ARG A 127 0.39 -8.62 -3.09
N ASP A 128 -0.73 -7.92 -3.27
CA ASP A 128 -1.45 -7.27 -2.18
C ASP A 128 -2.14 -8.27 -1.25
N GLU A 129 -2.70 -9.35 -1.80
CA GLU A 129 -3.25 -10.46 -1.01
C GLU A 129 -2.19 -11.11 -0.11
N ARG A 130 -0.98 -11.36 -0.62
CA ARG A 130 0.14 -11.90 0.18
C ARG A 130 0.51 -10.96 1.33
N ARG A 131 0.52 -9.65 1.08
CA ARG A 131 0.82 -8.62 2.10
C ARG A 131 -0.29 -8.51 3.14
N ALA A 132 -1.55 -8.68 2.75
CA ALA A 132 -2.68 -8.72 3.68
C ALA A 132 -2.63 -9.98 4.56
N MET A 133 -2.28 -11.12 3.99
CA MET A 133 -2.15 -12.40 4.70
C MET A 133 -1.01 -12.37 5.72
N GLN A 134 0.15 -11.81 5.38
CA GLN A 134 1.27 -11.62 6.32
C GLN A 134 0.88 -10.75 7.51
N LYS A 135 0.17 -9.63 7.27
CA LYS A 135 -0.34 -8.78 8.36
C LYS A 135 -1.37 -9.49 9.23
N ALA A 136 -2.24 -10.31 8.64
CA ALA A 136 -3.20 -11.09 9.39
C ALA A 136 -2.52 -12.16 10.27
N LEU A 137 -1.44 -12.77 9.77
CA LEU A 137 -0.61 -13.71 10.53
C LEU A 137 0.14 -13.01 11.68
N GLU A 138 0.75 -11.84 11.44
CA GLU A 138 1.40 -11.04 12.51
C GLU A 138 0.42 -10.63 13.61
N ILE A 139 -0.81 -10.23 13.25
CA ILE A 139 -1.84 -9.87 14.23
C ILE A 139 -2.30 -11.09 15.04
N LYS A 140 -2.41 -12.26 14.40
CA LYS A 140 -2.72 -13.52 15.11
C LYS A 140 -1.58 -13.95 16.02
N ALA A 141 -0.33 -13.90 15.55
CA ALA A 141 0.84 -14.24 16.37
C ALA A 141 0.94 -13.36 17.61
N LYS A 142 0.78 -12.04 17.46
CA LYS A 142 0.71 -11.11 18.61
C LYS A 142 -0.45 -11.41 19.56
N LYS A 143 -1.61 -11.84 19.05
CA LYS A 143 -2.74 -12.24 19.91
C LYS A 143 -2.47 -13.52 20.70
N PHE A 144 -1.74 -14.47 20.12
CA PHE A 144 -1.36 -15.71 20.80
C PHE A 144 -0.32 -15.48 21.89
N GLU A 145 0.70 -14.65 21.62
CA GLU A 145 1.70 -14.25 22.64
C GLU A 145 1.07 -13.54 23.84
N ILE A 146 -0.01 -12.79 23.65
CA ILE A 146 -0.73 -12.08 24.73
C ILE A 146 -1.68 -13.02 25.51
N SER A 147 -1.98 -14.22 24.99
CA SER A 147 -2.89 -15.19 25.64
C SER A 147 -2.18 -16.31 26.41
N GLU A 148 -0.87 -16.44 26.26
CA GLU A 148 -0.05 -17.42 27.00
C GLU A 148 0.61 -16.85 28.28
N ASP A 149 0.52 -15.53 28.50
CA ASP A 149 0.86 -14.84 29.76
C ASP A 149 -0.41 -14.55 30.60
#